data_AF-Q6LPZ1-F1
#
_entry.id   AF-Q6LPZ1-F1
#
_cell.length_a   1.000
_cell.length_b   1.000
_cell.length_c   1.000
_cell.angle_alpha   90.00
_cell.angle_beta   90.00
_cell.angle_gamma   90.00
#
_symmetry.space_group_name_H-M   'P 1'
#
loop_
_entity.id
_entity.type
_entity.pdbx_description
1 polymer ?
#
loop_
_entity_poly.entity_id
_entity_poly.type
_entity_poly.pdbx_seq_one_letter_code
_entity_poly.pdbx_strand_id
1 'polypeptide(L)'
;MLVQPQKPTEGFRQYPSEVLQRLRFIKRAQELGFTLDEIINLLTLGDGDCLEVQSLAKQKLVLVSKKIADLQRLESNLSHLIDQCSSTSDLSCPIVDSFKE
;
A
#
# COMPACT_ATOMS: atom_id res chain seq x y z
N MET A 1 -11.65 4.40 -13.19
CA MET A 1 -11.68 5.87 -13.00
C MET A 1 -13.13 6.35 -12.97
N LEU A 2 -13.46 7.44 -12.27
CA LEU A 2 -14.84 7.93 -12.14
C LEU A 2 -15.22 8.81 -13.32
N VAL A 3 -16.43 8.62 -13.85
CA VAL A 3 -17.02 9.55 -14.82
C VAL A 3 -17.35 10.85 -14.09
N GLN A 4 -16.80 11.95 -14.58
CA GLN A 4 -17.09 13.26 -14.00
C GLN A 4 -18.39 13.79 -14.59
N PRO A 5 -19.38 14.16 -13.75
CA PRO A 5 -20.56 14.87 -14.22
C PRO A 5 -20.16 16.27 -14.71
N GLN A 6 -21.01 16.85 -15.55
CA GLN A 6 -20.82 18.23 -16.00
C GLN A 6 -20.72 19.16 -14.78
N LYS A 7 -19.77 20.09 -14.84
CA LYS A 7 -19.61 21.11 -13.81
C LYS A 7 -20.70 22.16 -14.02
N PRO A 8 -21.61 22.39 -13.07
CA PRO A 8 -22.59 23.45 -13.19
C PRO A 8 -21.92 24.83 -13.11
N THR A 9 -22.57 25.83 -13.71
CA THR A 9 -22.09 27.23 -13.75
C THR A 9 -21.91 27.81 -12.34
N GLU A 10 -22.77 27.40 -11.42
CA GLU A 10 -22.67 27.68 -9.98
C GLU A 10 -22.88 26.39 -9.18
N GLY A 11 -22.23 26.27 -8.02
CA GLY A 11 -22.36 25.12 -7.12
C GLY A 11 -21.37 23.97 -7.38
N PHE A 12 -21.77 22.75 -7.01
CA PHE A 12 -20.91 21.57 -6.93
C PHE A 12 -21.33 20.46 -7.90
N ARG A 13 -20.37 19.63 -8.31
CA ARG A 13 -20.64 18.41 -9.09
C ARG A 13 -21.54 17.47 -8.29
N GLN A 14 -22.66 17.09 -8.88
CA GLN A 14 -23.57 16.10 -8.31
C GLN A 14 -23.27 14.72 -8.91
N TYR A 15 -22.92 13.77 -8.06
CA TYR A 15 -22.66 12.39 -8.46
C TYR A 15 -23.88 11.53 -8.12
N PRO A 16 -24.26 10.60 -9.00
CA PRO A 16 -25.34 9.68 -8.73
C PRO A 16 -24.90 8.60 -7.73
N SER A 17 -25.85 7.92 -7.09
CA SER A 17 -25.59 7.05 -5.94
C SER A 17 -24.71 5.83 -6.27
N GLU A 18 -24.71 5.39 -7.52
CA GLU A 18 -23.89 4.30 -8.05
C GLU A 18 -22.39 4.62 -7.96
N VAL A 19 -22.03 5.91 -8.06
CA VAL A 19 -20.64 6.37 -7.88
C VAL A 19 -20.16 6.12 -6.46
N LEU A 20 -21.05 6.12 -5.46
CA LEU A 20 -20.67 5.81 -4.08
C LEU A 20 -20.23 4.35 -3.93
N GLN A 21 -20.91 3.40 -4.60
CA GLN A 21 -20.51 1.99 -4.56
C GLN A 21 -19.12 1.81 -5.19
N ARG A 22 -18.88 2.47 -6.33
CA ARG A 22 -17.58 2.45 -6.98
C ARG A 22 -16.48 3.08 -6.13
N LEU A 23 -16.76 4.18 -5.44
CA LEU A 23 -15.83 4.81 -4.49
C LEU A 23 -15.49 3.91 -3.32
N ARG A 24 -16.49 3.22 -2.74
CA ARG A 24 -16.26 2.24 -1.66
C ARG A 24 -15.39 1.08 -2.12
N PHE A 25 -15.61 0.59 -3.34
CA PHE A 25 -14.75 -0.44 -3.94
C PHE A 25 -13.30 0.04 -4.05
N ILE A 26 -13.08 1.22 -4.64
CA ILE A 26 -11.74 1.81 -4.80
C ILE A 26 -11.06 1.97 -3.44
N LYS A 27 -11.76 2.54 -2.45
CA LYS A 27 -11.24 2.72 -1.08
C LYS A 27 -10.79 1.41 -0.44
N ARG A 28 -11.62 0.37 -0.49
CA ARG A 28 -11.27 -0.96 0.06
C ARG A 28 -10.07 -1.59 -0.65
N ALA A 29 -10.01 -1.46 -1.98
CA ALA A 29 -8.87 -1.99 -2.72
C ALA A 29 -7.57 -1.22 -2.41
N GLN A 30 -7.64 0.09 -2.19
CA GLN A 30 -6.49 0.88 -1.72
C GLN A 30 -6.02 0.45 -0.32
N GLU A 31 -6.95 0.18 0.60
CA GLU A 31 -6.64 -0.34 1.94
C GLU A 31 -5.93 -1.70 1.89
N LEU A 32 -6.20 -2.51 0.87
CA LEU A 32 -5.52 -3.78 0.61
C LEU A 32 -4.18 -3.63 -0.15
N GLY A 33 -3.73 -2.41 -0.38
CA GLY A 33 -2.44 -2.12 -1.03
C GLY A 33 -2.45 -2.27 -2.55
N PHE A 34 -3.62 -2.29 -3.19
CA PHE A 34 -3.70 -2.18 -4.65
C PHE A 34 -3.41 -0.74 -5.09
N THR A 35 -2.60 -0.62 -6.13
CA THR A 35 -2.32 0.61 -6.85
C THR A 35 -3.52 1.04 -7.68
N LEU A 36 -3.56 2.31 -8.10
CA LEU A 36 -4.66 2.81 -8.93
C LEU A 36 -4.79 2.04 -10.24
N ASP A 37 -3.69 1.61 -10.85
CA ASP A 37 -3.69 0.85 -12.10
C ASP A 37 -4.28 -0.56 -11.90
N GLU A 38 -3.90 -1.25 -10.82
CA GLU A 38 -4.51 -2.54 -10.46
C GLU A 38 -6.01 -2.39 -10.15
N ILE A 39 -6.42 -1.31 -9.49
CA ILE A 39 -7.83 -1.04 -9.19
C ILE A 39 -8.62 -0.75 -10.47
N ILE A 40 -8.02 -0.06 -11.44
CA ILE A 40 -8.65 0.14 -12.75
C ILE A 40 -8.89 -1.20 -13.43
N ASN A 41 -7.91 -2.10 -13.40
CA ASN A 41 -8.06 -3.46 -13.92
C ASN A 41 -9.17 -4.23 -13.19
N LEU A 42 -9.15 -4.23 -11.84
CA LEU A 42 -10.21 -4.86 -11.05
C LEU A 42 -11.62 -4.30 -11.32
N LEU A 43 -11.73 -3.03 -11.71
CA LEU A 43 -13.01 -2.39 -12.08
C LEU A 43 -13.48 -2.75 -13.50
N THR A 44 -12.59 -3.25 -14.36
CA THR A 44 -12.95 -3.75 -15.70
C THR A 44 -13.30 -5.22 -15.70
N LEU A 45 -12.81 -5.97 -14.70
CA LEU A 45 -13.17 -7.36 -14.46
C LEU A 45 -14.60 -7.45 -13.90
N GLY A 46 -15.45 -8.24 -14.55
CA GLY A 46 -16.82 -8.50 -14.13
C GLY A 46 -16.93 -9.70 -13.19
N ASP A 47 -18.15 -10.05 -12.78
CA ASP A 47 -18.41 -11.20 -11.91
C ASP A 47 -17.97 -12.55 -12.51
N GLY A 48 -17.74 -12.62 -13.82
CA GLY A 48 -17.24 -13.81 -14.53
C GLY A 48 -15.72 -14.02 -14.44
N ASP A 49 -14.96 -12.99 -14.04
CA ASP A 49 -13.49 -12.97 -14.17
C ASP A 49 -12.79 -13.36 -12.86
N CYS A 50 -13.43 -14.24 -12.07
CA CYS A 50 -12.96 -14.64 -10.74
C CYS A 50 -11.51 -15.17 -10.74
N LEU A 51 -11.09 -15.86 -11.81
CA LEU A 51 -9.72 -16.37 -11.94
C LEU A 51 -8.69 -15.24 -12.08
N GLU A 52 -9.00 -14.19 -12.85
CA GLU A 52 -8.09 -13.05 -13.05
C GLU A 52 -8.00 -12.21 -11.77
N VAL A 53 -9.15 -11.96 -11.13
CA VAL A 53 -9.20 -11.29 -9.82
C VAL A 53 -8.39 -12.07 -8.78
N GLN A 54 -8.53 -13.41 -8.75
CA GLN A 54 -7.76 -14.26 -7.85
C GLN A 54 -6.26 -14.18 -8.15
N SER A 55 -5.86 -14.11 -9.42
CA SER A 55 -4.46 -13.97 -9.82
C SER A 55 -3.85 -12.65 -9.31
N LEU A 56 -4.54 -11.52 -9.51
CA LEU A 56 -4.14 -10.21 -8.98
C LEU A 56 -4.01 -10.22 -7.46
N ALA A 57 -4.97 -10.82 -6.76
CA ALA A 57 -4.91 -10.94 -5.31
C ALA A 57 -3.73 -11.79 -4.83
N LYS A 58 -3.42 -12.92 -5.50
CA LYS A 58 -2.25 -13.76 -5.20
C LYS A 58 -0.94 -13.01 -5.41
N GLN A 59 -0.83 -12.26 -6.51
CA GLN A 59 0.35 -11.42 -6.77
C GLN A 59 0.53 -10.35 -5.69
N LYS A 60 -0.56 -9.67 -5.30
CA LYS A 60 -0.53 -8.68 -4.22
C LYS A 60 -0.09 -9.29 -2.90
N LEU A 61 -0.61 -10.48 -2.57
CA LEU A 61 -0.22 -11.20 -1.36
C LEU A 61 1.28 -11.50 -1.32
N VAL A 62 1.86 -11.97 -2.43
CA VAL A 62 3.31 -12.22 -2.52
C VAL A 62 4.12 -10.95 -2.26
N LEU A 63 3.72 -9.82 -2.84
CA LEU A 63 4.39 -8.53 -2.61
C LEU A 63 4.29 -8.07 -1.14
N VAL A 64 3.11 -8.22 -0.53
CA VAL A 64 2.89 -7.90 0.88
C VAL A 64 3.76 -8.79 1.79
N SER A 65 3.76 -10.10 1.57
CA SER A 65 4.58 -11.04 2.34
C SER A 65 6.07 -10.73 2.22
N LYS A 66 6.54 -10.38 1.02
CA LYS A 66 7.93 -9.94 0.81
C LYS A 66 8.24 -8.67 1.61
N LYS A 67 7.35 -7.66 1.54
CA LYS A 67 7.55 -6.40 2.26
C LYS A 67 7.58 -6.60 3.77
N ILE A 68 6.75 -7.49 4.31
CA ILE A 68 6.77 -7.87 5.73
C ILE A 68 8.12 -8.48 6.09
N ALA A 69 8.62 -9.45 5.32
CA ALA A 69 9.91 -10.08 5.58
C ALA A 69 11.07 -9.07 5.54
N ASP A 70 11.04 -8.13 4.59
CA ASP A 70 12.04 -7.06 4.50
C ASP A 70 11.97 -6.12 5.71
N LEU A 71 10.75 -5.74 6.15
CA LEU A 71 10.56 -4.89 7.33
C LEU A 71 11.00 -5.58 8.63
N GLN A 72 10.71 -6.87 8.80
CA GLN A 72 11.17 -7.65 9.95
C GLN A 72 12.70 -7.75 10.02
N ARG A 73 13.36 -7.87 8.87
CA ARG A 73 14.83 -7.85 8.79
C ARG A 73 15.38 -6.49 9.21
N LEU A 74 14.79 -5.41 8.71
CA LEU A 74 15.18 -4.05 9.09
C LEU A 74 14.97 -3.79 10.58
N GLU A 75 13.84 -4.21 11.13
CA GLU A 75 13.53 -4.14 12.56
C GLU A 75 14.59 -4.88 13.38
N SER A 76 14.91 -6.12 13.01
CA SER A 76 15.92 -6.93 13.70
C SER A 76 17.29 -6.27 13.70
N ASN A 77 17.71 -5.73 12.55
CA ASN A 77 18.98 -5.03 12.42
C ASN A 77 19.03 -3.77 13.29
N LEU A 78 17.97 -2.96 13.26
CA LEU A 78 17.88 -1.75 14.09
C LEU A 78 17.89 -2.10 15.58
N SER A 79 17.15 -3.13 16.00
CA SER A 79 17.15 -3.60 17.39
C SER A 79 18.55 -3.98 17.84
N HIS A 80 19.28 -4.75 17.04
CA HIS A 80 20.64 -5.16 17.36
C HIS A 80 21.60 -3.97 17.49
N LEU A 81 21.51 -2.98 16.59
CA LEU A 81 22.32 -1.77 16.68
C LEU A 81 22.00 -0.94 17.93
N ILE A 82 20.72 -0.88 18.33
CA ILE A 82 20.29 -0.21 19.57
C ILE A 82 20.85 -0.93 20.81
N ASP A 83 20.77 -2.27 20.85
CA ASP A 83 21.28 -3.07 21.96
C ASP A 83 22.80 -2.89 22.12
N GLN A 84 23.54 -2.92 21.00
CA GLN A 84 24.97 -2.65 20.98
C GLN A 84 25.29 -1.23 21.46
N CYS A 85 24.52 -0.23 21.02
CA CYS A 85 24.73 1.15 21.43
C CYS A 85 24.48 1.36 22.94
N SER A 86 23.48 0.68 23.50
CA SER A 86 23.16 0.76 24.93
C SER A 86 24.21 0.14 25.85
N SER A 87 25.06 -0.74 25.30
CA SER A 87 26.10 -1.48 26.03
C SER A 87 27.52 -0.91 25.85
N THR A 88 27.70 0.09 24.98
CA THR A 88 28.97 0.83 24.77
C THR A 88 29.02 2.13 25.56
N SER A 89 30.21 2.50 26.06
CA SER A 89 30.44 3.80 26.71
C SER A 89 30.46 4.95 25.69
N ASP A 90 30.23 6.18 26.17
CA ASP A 90 29.97 7.43 25.43
C ASP A 90 31.02 7.87 24.36
N LEU A 91 32.05 7.06 24.10
CA LEU A 91 33.16 7.39 23.21
C LEU A 91 32.96 6.93 21.75
N SER A 92 32.07 5.96 21.49
CA SER A 92 31.71 5.56 20.11
C SER A 92 30.27 5.08 20.05
N CYS A 93 29.53 5.48 19.01
CA CYS A 93 28.16 5.05 18.79
C CYS A 93 28.12 3.97 17.69
N PRO A 94 27.87 2.69 18.03
CA PRO A 94 27.82 1.59 17.06
C PRO A 94 26.82 1.81 15.91
N ILE A 95 25.73 2.52 16.15
CA ILE A 95 24.76 2.89 15.11
C ILE A 95 25.43 3.77 14.05
N VAL A 96 26.11 4.84 14.45
CA VAL A 96 26.78 5.76 13.53
C VAL A 96 27.93 5.06 12.81
N ASP A 97 28.66 4.19 13.51
CA ASP A 97 29.77 3.44 12.92
C ASP A 97 29.29 2.41 11.89
N SER A 98 28.09 1.84 12.03
CA SER A 98 27.50 0.96 11.02
C SER A 98 27.19 1.64 9.67
N PHE A 99 27.20 2.97 9.62
CA PHE A 99 27.01 3.78 8.41
C PHE A 99 28.30 4.40 7.85
N LYS A 100 29.41 4.30 8.58
CA LYS A 100 30.73 4.70 8.10
C LYS A 100 31.36 3.45 7.46
N GLU A 101 31.47 3.46 6.15
CA GLU A 101 32.20 2.41 5.40
C GLU A 101 33.65 2.25 5.88
#